data_AF-A0AAN9VTD8-F1
#
_entry.id   AF-A0AAN9VTD8-F1
#
_cell.length_a   1.000
_cell.length_b   1.000
_cell.length_c   1.000
_cell.angle_alpha   90.00
_cell.angle_beta   90.00
_cell.angle_gamma   90.00
#
_symmetry.space_group_name_H-M   'P 1'
#
loop_
_entity.id
_entity.type
_entity.pdbx_description
1 polymer ?
#
loop_
_entity_poly.entity_id
_entity_poly.type
_entity_poly.pdbx_seq_one_letter_code
_entity_poly.pdbx_strand_id
1 'polypeptide(L)'
;MASEEQLFEALKESLEKSGQLGRMKGEIRAEIFNALHRGGVKPQMPKATLAVNELIREYLDWKSGLPDQPIGRPALMEDLGVIDTEETKQLPLLFSLVSSFRSKVKQ
;
A
#
# COMPACT_ATOMS: atom_id res chain seq x y z
N MET A 1 -16.78 -4.49 46.04
CA MET A 1 -17.13 -5.58 45.13
C MET A 1 -16.75 -5.11 43.73
N ALA A 2 -16.02 -5.91 42.94
CA ALA A 2 -15.71 -5.53 41.56
C ALA A 2 -17.03 -5.42 40.79
N SER A 3 -17.24 -4.32 40.05
CA SER A 3 -18.42 -4.18 39.20
C SER A 3 -18.27 -5.09 37.98
N GLU A 4 -19.40 -5.44 37.37
CA GLU A 4 -19.44 -6.23 36.14
C GLU A 4 -18.61 -5.58 35.01
N GLU A 5 -18.62 -4.26 34.91
CA GLU A 5 -17.78 -3.49 33.99
C GLU A 5 -16.28 -3.67 34.24
N GLN A 6 -15.85 -3.70 35.50
CA GLN A 6 -14.44 -3.89 35.85
C GLN A 6 -13.95 -5.29 35.46
N LEU A 7 -14.81 -6.31 35.59
CA LEU A 7 -14.51 -7.66 35.16
C LEU A 7 -14.46 -7.77 33.64
N PHE A 8 -15.36 -7.09 32.94
CA PHE A 8 -15.38 -7.05 31.48
C PHE A 8 -14.13 -6.39 30.90
N GLU A 9 -13.73 -5.22 31.42
CA GLU A 9 -12.52 -4.55 30.94
C GLU A 9 -11.24 -5.32 31.29
N ALA A 10 -11.16 -5.94 32.48
CA ALA A 10 -10.02 -6.80 32.82
C ALA A 10 -9.90 -8.02 31.88
N LEU A 11 -11.03 -8.62 31.49
CA LEU A 11 -11.06 -9.72 30.53
C LEU A 11 -10.61 -9.27 29.14
N LYS A 12 -11.11 -8.11 28.70
CA LYS A 12 -10.75 -7.52 27.40
C LYS A 12 -9.25 -7.19 27.34
N GLU A 13 -8.69 -6.57 28.37
CA GLU A 13 -7.24 -6.33 28.46
C GLU A 13 -6.43 -7.63 28.44
N SER A 14 -6.90 -8.68 29.11
CA SER A 14 -6.23 -9.99 29.12
C SER A 14 -6.23 -10.64 27.73
N LEU A 15 -7.35 -10.56 27.02
CA LEU A 15 -7.48 -11.05 25.64
C LEU A 15 -6.65 -10.21 24.64
N GLU A 16 -6.45 -8.93 24.90
CA GLU A 16 -5.55 -8.07 24.12
C GLU A 16 -4.08 -8.40 24.38
N LYS A 17 -3.68 -8.54 25.65
CA LYS A 17 -2.30 -8.91 26.04
C LYS A 17 -1.88 -10.29 25.55
N SER A 18 -2.82 -11.24 25.49
CA SER A 18 -2.58 -12.58 24.93
C SER A 18 -2.62 -12.63 23.39
N GLY A 19 -2.96 -11.53 22.71
CA GLY A 19 -3.08 -11.44 21.26
C GLY A 19 -4.29 -12.16 20.66
N GLN A 20 -5.10 -12.86 21.47
CA GLN A 20 -6.27 -13.60 21.01
C GLN A 20 -7.36 -12.67 20.46
N LEU A 21 -7.56 -11.50 21.08
CA LEU A 21 -8.52 -10.51 20.58
C LEU A 21 -8.08 -9.92 19.22
N GLY A 22 -6.78 -9.72 19.04
CA GLY A 22 -6.20 -9.25 17.79
C GLY A 22 -6.40 -10.26 16.66
N ARG A 23 -6.16 -11.54 16.94
CA ARG A 23 -6.40 -12.64 16.00
C ARG A 23 -7.86 -12.73 15.59
N MET A 24 -8.79 -12.72 16.55
CA MET A 24 -10.23 -12.77 16.28
C MET A 24 -10.70 -11.58 15.43
N LYS A 25 -10.23 -10.35 15.73
CA LYS A 25 -10.48 -9.17 14.90
C LYS A 25 -9.92 -9.34 13.48
N GLY A 26 -8.75 -9.96 13.33
CA GLY A 26 -8.13 -10.26 12.04
C GLY A 26 -8.94 -11.26 11.20
N GLU A 27 -9.39 -12.35 11.82
CA GLU A 27 -10.23 -13.38 11.17
C GLU A 27 -11.56 -12.79 10.69
N ILE A 28 -12.22 -11.95 11.51
CA ILE A 28 -13.43 -11.22 11.11
C ILE A 28 -13.16 -10.28 9.94
N ARG A 29 -12.06 -9.51 9.96
CA ARG A 29 -11.69 -8.61 8.86
C ARG A 29 -11.43 -9.40 7.57
N ALA A 30 -10.77 -10.55 7.65
CA ALA A 30 -10.53 -11.42 6.50
C ALA A 30 -11.85 -11.96 5.92
N GLU A 31 -12.79 -12.40 6.77
CA GLU A 31 -14.07 -12.91 6.30
C GLU A 31 -14.96 -11.81 5.72
N ILE A 32 -14.97 -10.61 6.32
CA ILE A 32 -15.65 -9.42 5.74
C ILE A 32 -15.04 -9.08 4.39
N PHE A 33 -13.70 -9.05 4.30
CA PHE A 33 -13.01 -8.79 3.04
C PHE A 33 -13.39 -9.84 1.99
N ASN A 34 -13.38 -11.12 2.35
CA ASN A 34 -13.78 -12.20 1.46
C ASN A 34 -15.26 -12.08 1.03
N ALA A 35 -16.17 -11.82 1.96
CA ALA A 35 -17.59 -11.63 1.68
C ALA A 35 -17.85 -10.45 0.74
N LEU A 36 -17.14 -9.33 0.94
CA LEU A 36 -17.17 -8.17 0.05
C LEU A 36 -16.51 -8.47 -1.31
N HIS A 37 -15.48 -9.31 -1.36
CA HIS A 37 -14.74 -9.64 -2.57
C HIS A 37 -15.44 -10.68 -3.47
N ARG A 38 -16.37 -11.49 -2.93
CA ARG A 38 -17.13 -12.51 -3.68
C ARG A 38 -18.05 -11.93 -4.77
N GLY A 39 -18.25 -10.61 -4.84
CA GLY A 39 -19.18 -9.95 -5.75
C GLY A 39 -18.59 -9.31 -7.02
N GLY A 40 -17.27 -9.35 -7.26
CA GLY A 40 -16.67 -8.61 -8.38
C GLY A 40 -15.58 -9.38 -9.13
N VAL A 41 -15.60 -9.30 -10.47
CA VAL A 41 -14.44 -9.63 -11.30
C VAL A 41 -13.36 -8.63 -10.93
N LYS A 42 -12.29 -9.10 -10.26
CA LYS A 42 -11.12 -8.26 -9.99
C LYS A 42 -10.64 -7.71 -11.33
N PRO A 43 -10.65 -6.39 -11.57
CA PRO A 43 -10.21 -5.85 -12.84
C PRO A 43 -8.81 -6.38 -13.10
N GLN A 44 -8.62 -7.06 -14.24
CA GLN A 44 -7.31 -7.58 -14.60
C GLN A 44 -6.35 -6.40 -14.66
N MET A 45 -5.40 -6.38 -13.74
CA MET A 45 -4.39 -5.34 -13.70
C MET A 45 -3.63 -5.35 -15.03
N PRO A 46 -3.52 -4.22 -15.75
CA PRO A 46 -2.76 -4.17 -16.99
C PRO A 46 -1.33 -4.70 -16.78
N LYS A 47 -0.81 -5.49 -17.73
CA LYS A 47 0.55 -6.07 -17.62
C LYS A 47 1.63 -5.03 -17.33
N ALA A 48 1.48 -3.82 -17.85
CA ALA A 48 2.38 -2.69 -17.58
C ALA A 48 2.38 -2.28 -16.09
N THR A 49 1.21 -2.22 -15.45
CA THR A 49 1.07 -1.90 -14.03
C THR A 49 1.66 -3.01 -13.17
N LEU A 50 1.50 -4.28 -13.57
CA LEU A 50 2.12 -5.42 -12.89
C LEU A 50 3.65 -5.29 -12.92
N ALA A 51 4.24 -5.03 -14.08
CA ALA A 51 5.69 -4.86 -14.21
C ALA A 51 6.23 -3.72 -13.34
N VAL A 52 5.56 -2.56 -13.31
CA VAL A 52 5.95 -1.44 -12.45
C VAL A 52 5.89 -1.82 -10.97
N ASN A 53 4.86 -2.55 -10.54
CA ASN A 53 4.71 -2.99 -9.16
C ASN A 53 5.79 -4.00 -8.75
N GLU A 54 6.16 -4.93 -9.64
CA GLU A 54 7.25 -5.88 -9.35
C GLU A 54 8.61 -5.17 -9.26
N LEU A 55 8.88 -4.16 -10.09
CA LEU A 55 10.10 -3.36 -9.98
C LEU A 55 10.17 -2.57 -8.67
N ILE A 56 9.03 -2.03 -8.20
CA ILE A 56 8.96 -1.38 -6.88
C ILE A 56 9.25 -2.41 -5.78
N ARG A 57 8.67 -3.62 -5.87
CA ARG A 57 8.89 -4.67 -4.88
C ARG A 57 10.35 -5.09 -4.83
N GLU A 58 10.97 -5.36 -5.98
CA GLU A 58 12.40 -5.68 -6.08
C GLU A 58 13.28 -4.59 -5.45
N TYR A 59 12.99 -3.32 -5.73
CA TYR A 59 13.73 -2.20 -5.15
C TYR A 59 13.59 -2.14 -3.62
N LEU A 60 12.39 -2.33 -3.09
CA LEU A 60 12.13 -2.29 -1.66
C LEU A 60 12.65 -3.54 -0.93
N ASP A 61 12.76 -4.68 -1.61
CA ASP A 61 13.41 -5.86 -1.07
C ASP A 61 14.94 -5.65 -1.00
N TRP A 62 15.52 -4.98 -1.99
CA TRP A 62 16.94 -4.63 -2.00
C TRP A 62 17.29 -3.53 -0.98
N LYS A 63 16.43 -2.52 -0.83
CA LYS A 63 16.65 -1.39 0.08
C LYS A 63 15.87 -1.60 1.38
N SER A 64 16.57 -1.71 2.51
CA SER A 64 16.00 -2.01 3.82
C SER A 64 15.16 -0.89 4.48
N GLY A 65 14.42 -0.09 3.72
CA GLY A 65 13.50 0.91 4.26
C GLY A 65 13.25 2.11 3.36
N LEU A 66 12.15 2.80 3.67
CA LEU A 66 11.82 4.12 3.16
C LEU A 66 12.31 5.20 4.14
N PRO A 67 12.57 6.43 3.68
CA PRO A 67 12.85 7.55 4.58
C PRO A 67 11.67 7.80 5.54
N ASP A 68 11.95 8.28 6.75
CA ASP A 68 10.95 8.58 7.78
C ASP A 68 9.92 9.62 7.31
N GLN A 69 10.36 10.58 6.48
CA GLN A 69 9.50 11.58 5.87
C GLN A 69 9.45 11.39 4.35
N PRO A 70 8.25 11.30 3.75
CA PRO A 70 8.11 11.24 2.31
C PRO A 70 8.66 12.49 1.63
N ILE A 71 9.42 12.32 0.56
CA ILE A 71 9.88 13.41 -0.29
C ILE A 71 8.70 13.90 -1.14
N GLY A 72 8.48 15.22 -1.16
CA GLY A 72 7.41 15.83 -1.94
C GLY A 72 7.64 15.67 -3.45
N ARG A 73 6.54 15.58 -4.22
CA ARG A 73 6.57 15.47 -5.69
C ARG A 73 7.42 16.57 -6.37
N PRO A 74 7.34 17.86 -5.97
CA PRO A 74 8.15 18.91 -6.61
C PRO A 74 9.66 18.68 -6.45
N ALA A 75 10.11 18.25 -5.27
CA ALA A 75 11.52 17.95 -5.03
C ALA A 75 11.98 16.73 -5.86
N LEU A 76 11.15 15.69 -5.93
CA LEU A 76 11.44 14.52 -6.79
C LEU A 76 11.53 14.91 -8.27
N MET A 77 10.69 15.83 -8.75
CA MET A 77 10.72 16.31 -10.12
C MET A 77 12.00 17.08 -10.44
N GLU A 78 12.43 17.94 -9.52
CA GLU A 78 13.67 18.70 -9.62
C GLU A 78 14.88 17.76 -9.66
N ASP A 79 14.98 16.83 -8.71
CA ASP A 79 16.08 15.86 -8.62
C ASP A 79 16.18 14.95 -9.86
N LEU A 80 15.02 14.54 -10.41
CA LEU A 80 14.94 13.62 -11.54
C LEU A 80 14.93 14.34 -12.89
N GLY A 81 14.90 15.67 -12.91
CA GLY A 81 14.81 16.47 -14.14
C GLY A 81 13.53 16.22 -14.94
N VAL A 82 12.41 15.95 -14.26
CA VAL A 82 11.11 15.64 -14.87
C VAL A 82 10.18 16.85 -14.78
N ILE A 83 9.54 17.19 -15.90
CA ILE A 83 8.52 18.25 -15.96
C ILE A 83 7.16 17.60 -16.09
N ASP A 84 6.21 17.99 -15.25
CA ASP A 84 4.82 17.55 -15.35
C ASP A 84 4.09 18.36 -16.43
N THR A 85 3.41 17.66 -17.34
CA THR A 85 2.42 18.24 -18.25
C THR A 85 1.02 18.11 -17.65
N GLU A 86 0.02 18.77 -18.23
CA GLU A 86 -1.38 18.63 -17.78
C GLU A 86 -1.85 17.17 -17.78
N GLU A 87 -1.32 16.35 -18.69
CA GLU A 87 -1.62 14.92 -18.79
C GLU A 87 -0.87 14.08 -17.74
N THR A 88 0.34 14.46 -17.32
CA THR A 88 1.15 13.65 -16.37
C THR A 88 0.92 14.02 -14.91
N LYS A 89 0.38 15.22 -14.61
CA LYS A 89 0.03 15.64 -13.23
C LYS A 89 -0.91 14.68 -12.53
N GLN A 90 -1.81 14.03 -13.30
CA GLN A 90 -2.78 13.07 -12.76
C GLN A 90 -2.22 11.65 -12.60
N LEU A 91 -0.97 11.42 -13.04
CA LEU A 91 -0.32 10.11 -13.00
C LEU A 91 0.85 10.10 -12.01
N PRO A 92 1.22 8.95 -11.43
CA PRO A 92 2.44 8.83 -10.65
C PRO A 92 3.68 9.18 -11.50
N LEU A 93 4.66 9.90 -10.94
CA LEU A 93 5.92 10.24 -11.65
C LEU A 93 6.63 9.01 -12.23
N LEU A 94 6.51 7.86 -11.56
CA LEU A 94 7.11 6.63 -12.07
C LEU A 94 6.54 6.22 -13.44
N PHE A 95 5.26 6.50 -13.71
CA PHE A 95 4.68 6.24 -15.03
C PHE A 95 5.25 7.16 -16.11
N SER A 96 5.49 8.44 -15.81
CA SER A 96 6.09 9.36 -16.78
C SER A 96 7.55 8.98 -17.08
N LEU A 97 8.30 8.55 -16.06
CA LEU A 97 9.67 8.04 -16.20
C LEU A 97 9.74 6.80 -17.07
N VAL A 98 8.94 5.77 -16.76
CA VAL A 98 8.90 4.52 -17.53
C VAL A 98 8.44 4.77 -18.96
N SER A 99 7.46 5.64 -19.17
CA SER A 99 6.98 5.98 -20.51
C SER A 99 8.06 6.70 -21.33
N SER A 100 8.78 7.64 -20.71
CA SER A 100 9.91 8.35 -21.33
C SER A 100 11.10 7.44 -21.63
N PHE A 101 11.34 6.43 -20.78
CA PHE A 101 12.37 5.43 -21.04
C PHE A 101 11.99 4.52 -22.22
N ARG A 102 10.73 4.04 -22.24
CA ARG A 102 10.24 3.18 -23.32
C ARG A 102 10.22 3.86 -24.69
N SER A 103 10.02 5.18 -24.77
CA SER A 103 10.13 5.91 -26.03
C SER A 103 11.58 5.97 -26.54
N LYS A 104 12.57 6.05 -25.63
CA LYS A 104 14.00 6.04 -25.98
C LYS A 104 14.52 4.66 -26.38
N VAL A 105 14.04 3.58 -25.74
CA VAL A 105 14.50 2.20 -26.01
C VAL A 105 13.93 1.58 -27.28
N LYS A 106 12.83 2.14 -27.83
CA LYS A 106 12.26 1.69 -29.10
C LYS A 106 12.94 2.27 -30.34
N GLN A 107 14.08 2.95 -30.19
CA GLN A 107 14.95 3.39 -31.29
C GLN A 107 16.03 2.34 -31.57
#